data_AF-A0A7S0TWG3-F1
#
_entry.id   AF-A0A7S0TWG3-F1
#
_cell.length_a   1.000
_cell.length_b   1.000
_cell.length_c   1.000
_cell.angle_alpha   90.00
_cell.angle_beta   90.00
_cell.angle_gamma   90.00
#
_symmetry.space_group_name_H-M   'P 1'
#
loop_
_entity.id
_entity.type
_entity.pdbx_description
1 polymer ?
#
loop_
_entity_poly.entity_id
_entity_poly.type
_entity_poly.pdbx_seq_one_letter_code
_entity_poly.pdbx_strand_id
1 'polypeptide(L)'
;KVVTWAVQSIVIPNYPTSTVLLLEGDLFPVANFSPRAFLEGYGVAGTHQHRVNAETGFMLRYVWVGFLLLDLANLPNQHLLDMQLAEIGGVGGDTASAMHRFFVESPQVKVRRVLHTSHVHRDNHNLYVLPPAAAKVYNEAFRVELYERAFLHSGSGSFWKIGRNFEYFNSGVDM
;
A
#
# COMPACT_ATOMS: atom_id res chain seq x y z
N LYS A 1 -0.58 -13.25 -0.84
CA LYS A 1 -1.13 -14.41 -0.10
C LYS A 1 -1.22 -14.12 1.39
N VAL A 2 -0.11 -13.85 2.09
CA VAL A 2 -0.12 -13.58 3.55
C VAL A 2 -0.99 -12.38 3.91
N VAL A 3 -0.86 -11.25 3.21
CA VAL A 3 -1.66 -10.04 3.52
C VAL A 3 -3.16 -10.28 3.34
N THR A 4 -3.60 -10.85 2.21
CA THR A 4 -5.01 -11.25 2.01
C THR A 4 -5.50 -12.16 3.14
N TRP A 5 -4.73 -13.20 3.47
CA TRP A 5 -5.11 -14.11 4.55
C TRP A 5 -5.25 -13.38 5.89
N ALA A 6 -4.29 -12.53 6.25
CA ALA A 6 -4.33 -11.78 7.50
C ALA A 6 -5.55 -10.85 7.55
N VAL A 7 -5.84 -10.14 6.45
CA VAL A 7 -7.00 -9.24 6.38
C VAL A 7 -8.31 -10.02 6.47
N GLN A 8 -8.48 -11.09 5.68
CA GLN A 8 -9.71 -11.87 5.62
C GLN A 8 -9.95 -12.72 6.87
N SER A 9 -8.90 -13.30 7.44
CA SER A 9 -9.02 -14.31 8.50
C SER A 9 -8.81 -13.75 9.90
N ILE A 10 -8.11 -12.61 10.03
CA ILE A 10 -7.80 -12.00 11.33
C ILE A 10 -8.46 -10.63 11.43
N VAL A 11 -8.16 -9.72 10.52
CA VAL A 11 -8.55 -8.32 10.70
C VAL A 11 -10.06 -8.15 10.61
N ILE A 12 -10.68 -8.57 9.51
CA ILE A 12 -12.12 -8.39 9.28
C ILE A 12 -12.96 -9.06 10.38
N PRO A 13 -12.73 -10.33 10.76
CA PRO A 13 -13.55 -10.99 11.78
C PRO A 13 -13.41 -10.37 13.18
N ASN A 14 -12.22 -9.88 13.55
CA ASN A 14 -11.97 -9.37 14.90
C ASN A 14 -12.21 -7.86 15.04
N TYR A 15 -12.19 -7.10 13.94
CA TYR A 15 -12.32 -5.65 13.94
C TYR A 15 -13.34 -5.13 12.92
N PRO A 16 -14.55 -5.71 12.81
CA PRO A 16 -15.48 -5.46 11.70
C PRO A 16 -16.01 -4.03 11.63
N THR A 17 -15.88 -3.24 12.70
CA THR A 17 -16.35 -1.85 12.77
C THR A 17 -15.20 -0.84 12.95
N SER A 18 -13.96 -1.28 12.78
CA SER A 18 -12.79 -0.44 13.03
C SER A 18 -12.28 0.23 11.75
N THR A 19 -11.66 1.38 11.94
CA THR A 19 -10.70 1.91 10.97
C THR A 19 -9.40 1.12 11.09
N VAL A 20 -8.95 0.52 9.99
CA VAL A 20 -7.71 -0.26 9.94
C VAL A 20 -6.70 0.45 9.06
N LEU A 21 -5.46 0.56 9.55
CA LEU A 21 -4.29 1.00 8.79
C LEU A 21 -3.36 -0.19 8.57
N LEU A 22 -3.13 -0.53 7.31
CA LEU A 22 -2.14 -1.50 6.86
C LEU A 22 -0.92 -0.71 6.37
N LEU A 23 0.25 -1.09 6.89
CA LEU A 23 1.54 -0.48 6.54
C LEU A 23 2.53 -1.57 6.14
N GLU A 24 3.31 -1.32 5.10
CA GLU A 24 4.54 -2.05 4.83
C GLU A 24 5.57 -1.80 5.94
N GLY A 25 6.46 -2.78 6.18
CA GLY A 25 7.40 -2.77 7.30
C GLY A 25 8.49 -1.69 7.21
N ASP A 26 8.61 -1.04 6.06
CA ASP A 26 9.57 0.03 5.74
C ASP A 26 8.91 1.40 5.58
N LEU A 27 7.68 1.55 6.08
CA LEU A 27 7.00 2.82 6.31
C LEU A 27 7.10 3.23 7.78
N PHE A 28 7.75 4.36 8.02
CA PHE A 28 8.01 4.89 9.35
C PHE A 28 7.16 6.15 9.59
N PRO A 29 6.38 6.22 10.67
CA PRO A 29 5.70 7.46 11.04
C PRO A 29 6.72 8.51 11.48
N VAL A 30 6.66 9.70 10.90
CA VAL A 30 7.53 10.85 11.19
C VAL A 30 6.77 12.07 11.68
N ALA A 31 5.44 12.01 11.69
CA ALA A 31 4.57 13.02 12.28
C ALA A 31 3.30 12.37 12.87
N ASN A 32 2.54 13.14 13.64
CA ASN A 32 1.23 12.71 14.13
C ASN A 32 0.28 12.46 12.95
N PHE A 33 -0.37 11.31 12.96
CA PHE A 33 -1.35 10.92 11.94
C PHE A 33 -2.57 10.28 12.61
N SER A 34 -3.76 10.69 12.17
CA SER A 34 -5.02 10.09 12.64
C SER A 34 -5.69 9.37 11.47
N PRO A 35 -5.67 8.03 11.44
CA PRO A 35 -6.35 7.22 10.41
C PRO A 35 -7.81 7.62 10.17
N ARG A 36 -8.55 7.80 11.28
CA ARG A 36 -9.98 8.17 11.24
C ARG A 36 -10.18 9.57 10.70
N ALA A 37 -9.37 10.54 11.15
CA ALA A 37 -9.48 11.90 10.65
C ALA A 37 -9.09 11.99 9.18
N PHE A 38 -8.10 11.22 8.73
CA PHE A 38 -7.65 11.21 7.33
C PHE A 38 -8.66 10.57 6.38
N LEU A 39 -9.36 9.51 6.81
CA LEU A 39 -10.37 8.87 5.95
C LEU A 39 -11.53 9.80 5.62
N GLU A 40 -11.92 10.74 6.49
CA GLU A 40 -12.96 11.76 6.21
C GLU A 40 -14.25 11.20 5.57
N GLY A 41 -14.68 10.00 5.97
CA GLY A 41 -15.88 9.34 5.42
C GLY A 41 -15.69 8.64 4.06
N TYR A 42 -14.45 8.50 3.58
CA TYR A 42 -14.09 7.58 2.51
C TYR A 42 -14.03 6.14 3.06
N GLY A 43 -14.36 5.15 2.21
CA GLY A 43 -14.32 3.74 2.61
C GLY A 43 -12.91 3.15 2.55
N VAL A 44 -12.09 3.64 1.62
CA VAL A 44 -10.71 3.21 1.41
C VAL A 44 -9.82 4.43 1.25
N ALA A 45 -8.58 4.39 1.73
CA ALA A 45 -7.54 5.29 1.26
C ALA A 45 -6.26 4.54 0.92
N GLY A 46 -5.62 4.89 -0.18
CA GLY A 46 -4.35 4.28 -0.60
C GLY A 46 -3.75 4.96 -1.83
N THR A 47 -2.57 4.54 -2.24
CA THR A 47 -1.97 5.04 -3.49
C THR A 47 -2.66 4.39 -4.67
N HIS A 48 -3.35 5.19 -5.47
CA HIS A 48 -4.07 4.71 -6.65
C HIS A 48 -3.08 4.17 -7.69
N GLN A 49 -3.32 2.95 -8.13
CA GLN A 49 -2.60 2.31 -9.22
C GLN A 49 -3.57 2.05 -10.38
N HIS A 50 -3.06 2.20 -11.60
CA HIS A 50 -3.76 1.75 -12.77
C HIS A 50 -2.79 1.20 -13.82
N ARG A 51 -3.30 0.29 -14.64
CA ARG A 51 -2.65 -0.22 -15.85
C ARG A 51 -3.70 -0.31 -16.95
N VAL A 52 -3.29 -0.08 -18.19
CA VAL A 52 -4.19 -0.09 -19.35
C VAL A 52 -3.69 -1.12 -20.33
N ASN A 53 -4.60 -1.98 -20.81
CA ASN A 53 -4.33 -2.81 -21.97
C ASN A 53 -4.36 -1.91 -23.22
N ALA A 54 -3.23 -1.79 -23.91
CA ALA A 54 -3.14 -0.92 -25.08
C ALA A 54 -4.02 -1.40 -26.25
N GLU A 55 -4.29 -2.70 -26.34
CA GLU A 55 -5.06 -3.30 -27.44
C GLU A 55 -6.57 -3.21 -27.17
N THR A 56 -7.00 -3.52 -25.94
CA THR A 56 -8.43 -3.60 -25.61
C THR A 56 -8.99 -2.34 -24.95
N GLY A 57 -8.12 -1.41 -24.53
CA GLY A 57 -8.51 -0.23 -23.74
C GLY A 57 -8.96 -0.55 -22.31
N PHE A 58 -8.92 -1.82 -21.89
CA PHE A 58 -9.29 -2.23 -20.55
C PHE A 58 -8.39 -1.56 -19.50
N MET A 59 -9.00 -0.96 -18.46
CA MET A 59 -8.28 -0.29 -17.38
C MET A 59 -8.40 -1.05 -16.07
N LEU A 60 -7.31 -1.67 -15.67
CA LEU A 60 -7.14 -2.28 -14.36
C LEU A 60 -6.89 -1.17 -13.33
N ARG A 61 -7.78 -1.04 -12.34
CA ARG A 61 -7.69 -0.06 -11.23
C ARG A 61 -7.57 -0.79 -9.89
N TYR A 62 -6.61 -0.40 -9.07
CA TYR A 62 -6.37 -0.99 -7.75
C TYR A 62 -5.65 0.02 -6.85
N VAL A 63 -5.39 -0.36 -5.60
CA VAL A 63 -4.65 0.45 -4.63
C VAL A 63 -3.41 -0.31 -4.17
N TRP A 64 -2.30 0.41 -4.03
CA TRP A 64 -1.09 -0.13 -3.43
C TRP A 64 -1.33 -0.44 -1.94
N VAL A 65 -0.91 -1.61 -1.48
CA VAL A 65 -1.21 -2.10 -0.13
C VAL A 65 -0.18 -1.73 0.93
N GLY A 66 0.98 -1.18 0.53
CA GLY A 66 2.00 -0.73 1.48
C GLY A 66 1.53 0.44 2.34
N PHE A 67 0.56 1.22 1.86
CA PHE A 67 -0.19 2.17 2.67
C PHE A 67 -1.67 2.05 2.31
N LEU A 68 -2.45 1.39 3.16
CA LEU A 68 -3.88 1.15 2.92
C LEU A 68 -4.70 1.38 4.19
N LEU A 69 -5.67 2.27 4.10
CA LEU A 69 -6.68 2.50 5.13
C LEU A 69 -8.02 1.92 4.69
N LEU A 70 -8.70 1.26 5.62
CA LEU A 70 -10.00 0.65 5.42
C LEU A 70 -10.96 1.11 6.52
N ASP A 71 -12.13 1.60 6.15
CA ASP A 71 -13.25 1.79 7.07
C ASP A 71 -14.13 0.53 7.09
N LEU A 72 -13.77 -0.46 7.90
CA LEU A 72 -14.47 -1.76 7.89
C LEU A 72 -15.94 -1.64 8.32
N ALA A 73 -16.31 -0.61 9.08
CA ALA A 73 -17.70 -0.41 9.48
C ALA A 73 -18.64 -0.22 8.28
N ASN A 74 -18.14 0.41 7.20
CA ASN A 74 -18.95 0.84 6.06
C ASN A 74 -18.53 0.22 4.73
N LEU A 75 -17.53 -0.66 4.73
CA LEU A 75 -17.09 -1.34 3.52
C LEU A 75 -18.05 -2.49 3.16
N PRO A 76 -18.73 -2.46 1.99
CA PRO A 76 -19.50 -3.58 1.49
C PRO A 76 -18.57 -4.71 1.04
N ASN A 77 -19.10 -5.90 0.72
CA ASN A 77 -18.38 -6.96 0.01
C ASN A 77 -16.94 -7.24 0.53
N GLN A 78 -16.73 -7.20 1.86
CA GLN A 78 -15.39 -7.26 2.45
C GLN A 78 -14.65 -8.57 2.10
N HIS A 79 -15.39 -9.64 1.82
CA HIS A 79 -14.85 -10.91 1.32
C HIS A 79 -14.13 -10.81 -0.04
N LEU A 80 -14.32 -9.72 -0.79
CA LEU A 80 -13.64 -9.43 -2.05
C LEU A 80 -12.35 -8.60 -1.89
N LEU A 81 -12.00 -8.17 -0.66
CA LEU A 81 -10.74 -7.50 -0.37
C LEU A 81 -9.56 -8.49 -0.52
N ASP A 82 -9.14 -8.69 -1.76
CA ASP A 82 -8.02 -9.56 -2.13
C ASP A 82 -6.81 -8.76 -2.58
N MET A 83 -5.76 -8.83 -1.76
CA MET A 83 -4.50 -8.10 -1.94
C MET A 83 -3.45 -8.94 -2.71
N GLN A 84 -3.90 -9.97 -3.42
CA GLN A 84 -3.04 -10.76 -4.30
C GLN A 84 -2.83 -10.11 -5.66
N LEU A 85 -1.76 -10.55 -6.33
CA LEU A 85 -1.57 -10.32 -7.75
C LEU A 85 -2.61 -11.12 -8.53
N ALA A 86 -3.21 -10.45 -9.51
CA ALA A 86 -4.08 -11.05 -10.50
C ALA A 86 -3.86 -10.38 -11.87
N GLU A 87 -4.01 -11.18 -12.90
CA GLU A 87 -4.24 -10.68 -14.26
C GLU A 87 -5.75 -10.56 -14.47
N ILE A 88 -6.20 -9.41 -14.95
CA ILE A 88 -7.61 -9.15 -15.24
C ILE A 88 -7.68 -8.38 -16.56
N GLY A 89 -8.51 -8.85 -17.50
CA GLY A 89 -8.62 -8.25 -18.83
C GLY A 89 -7.32 -8.28 -19.64
N GLY A 90 -6.49 -9.30 -19.43
CA GLY A 90 -5.17 -9.43 -20.08
C GLY A 90 -4.10 -8.46 -19.56
N VAL A 91 -4.32 -7.83 -18.39
CA VAL A 91 -3.38 -6.90 -17.77
C VAL A 91 -2.99 -7.40 -16.39
N GLY A 92 -1.68 -7.59 -16.18
CA GLY A 92 -1.10 -7.86 -14.86
C GLY A 92 -0.88 -6.57 -14.08
N GLY A 93 -1.10 -6.61 -12.76
CA GLY A 93 -0.69 -5.55 -11.83
C GLY A 93 0.61 -5.88 -11.09
N ASP A 94 1.15 -4.90 -10.37
CA ASP A 94 2.40 -5.01 -9.61
C ASP A 94 2.19 -5.39 -8.13
N THR A 95 1.03 -5.06 -7.55
CA THR A 95 0.59 -5.47 -6.22
C THR A 95 -0.94 -5.41 -6.12
N ALA A 96 -1.55 -6.29 -5.34
CA ALA A 96 -2.98 -6.23 -4.98
C ALA A 96 -3.98 -5.98 -6.14
N SER A 97 -3.64 -6.37 -7.37
CA SER A 97 -4.50 -6.10 -8.52
C SER A 97 -5.82 -6.87 -8.48
N ALA A 98 -5.91 -7.94 -7.67
CA ALA A 98 -7.17 -8.62 -7.41
C ALA A 98 -8.22 -7.70 -6.74
N MET A 99 -7.80 -6.65 -6.02
CA MET A 99 -8.71 -5.64 -5.43
C MET A 99 -9.56 -4.91 -6.48
N HIS A 100 -9.17 -4.96 -7.76
CA HIS A 100 -10.02 -4.45 -8.83
C HIS A 100 -11.44 -5.04 -8.80
N ARG A 101 -11.58 -6.33 -8.48
CA ARG A 101 -12.89 -7.00 -8.38
C ARG A 101 -13.74 -6.38 -7.29
N PHE A 102 -13.16 -6.08 -6.14
CA PHE A 102 -13.85 -5.37 -5.05
C PHE A 102 -14.37 -4.00 -5.52
N PHE A 103 -13.57 -3.22 -6.26
CA PHE A 103 -13.98 -1.90 -6.74
C PHE A 103 -15.05 -1.97 -7.83
N VAL A 104 -15.04 -3.01 -8.67
CA VAL A 104 -16.10 -3.26 -9.67
C VAL A 104 -17.42 -3.63 -8.99
N GLU A 105 -17.38 -4.50 -8.00
CA GLU A 105 -18.57 -4.96 -7.26
C GLU A 105 -19.05 -3.96 -6.20
N SER A 106 -18.26 -2.92 -5.92
CA SER A 106 -18.56 -1.90 -4.91
C SER A 106 -18.34 -0.47 -5.44
N PRO A 107 -18.98 -0.08 -6.56
CA PRO A 107 -18.72 1.20 -7.23
C PRO A 107 -19.08 2.43 -6.38
N GLN A 108 -19.91 2.25 -5.34
CA GLN A 108 -20.27 3.29 -4.38
C GLN A 108 -19.14 3.62 -3.38
N VAL A 109 -18.12 2.77 -3.26
CA VAL A 109 -17.02 2.97 -2.31
C VAL A 109 -16.13 4.11 -2.79
N LYS A 110 -16.09 5.18 -2.00
CA LYS A 110 -15.18 6.30 -2.24
C LYS A 110 -13.77 5.91 -1.82
N VAL A 111 -12.81 6.11 -2.73
CA VAL A 111 -11.38 5.88 -2.48
C VAL A 111 -10.66 7.22 -2.39
N ARG A 112 -10.03 7.49 -1.24
CA ARG A 112 -9.19 8.66 -1.04
C ARG A 112 -7.79 8.36 -1.56
N ARG A 113 -7.29 9.21 -2.43
CA ARG A 113 -5.91 9.09 -2.92
C ARG A 113 -4.95 9.52 -1.82
N VAL A 114 -4.00 8.65 -1.52
CA VAL A 114 -2.84 8.99 -0.70
C VAL A 114 -1.78 9.65 -1.59
N LEU A 115 -1.35 10.83 -1.18
CA LEU A 115 -0.32 11.62 -1.82
C LEU A 115 1.06 11.16 -1.35
N HIS A 116 1.97 11.03 -2.30
CA HIS A 116 3.36 10.70 -2.04
C HIS A 116 4.28 11.49 -2.98
N THR A 117 5.54 11.65 -2.59
CA THR A 117 6.53 12.44 -3.33
C THR A 117 7.17 11.71 -4.51
N SER A 118 6.86 10.41 -4.69
CA SER A 118 7.76 9.43 -5.33
C SER A 118 9.14 9.42 -4.64
N HIS A 119 10.10 8.65 -5.17
CA HIS A 119 11.49 8.70 -4.71
C HIS A 119 12.00 10.15 -4.68
N VAL A 120 12.50 10.56 -3.52
CA VAL A 120 13.18 11.84 -3.36
C VAL A 120 14.51 11.76 -4.11
N HIS A 121 14.60 12.49 -5.24
CA HIS A 121 15.68 12.41 -6.20
C HIS A 121 15.80 13.72 -6.98
N ARG A 122 17.02 14.14 -7.33
CA ARG A 122 17.25 15.35 -8.14
C ARG A 122 16.52 15.34 -9.47
N ASP A 123 16.46 14.18 -10.14
CA ASP A 123 15.80 14.01 -11.44
C ASP A 123 14.28 14.16 -11.35
N ASN A 124 13.71 13.91 -10.17
CA ASN A 124 12.30 14.15 -9.89
C ASN A 124 12.03 15.62 -9.48
N HIS A 125 13.09 16.44 -9.42
CA HIS A 125 13.06 17.85 -8.99
C HIS A 125 12.35 18.07 -7.64
N ASN A 126 12.39 17.09 -6.74
CA ASN A 126 11.61 17.07 -5.50
C ASN A 126 12.45 17.15 -4.22
N LEU A 127 13.75 17.46 -4.28
CA LEU A 127 14.61 17.58 -3.10
C LEU A 127 14.12 18.62 -2.07
N TYR A 128 13.32 19.59 -2.51
CA TYR A 128 12.73 20.63 -1.66
C TYR A 128 11.75 20.08 -0.61
N VAL A 129 11.30 18.83 -0.73
CA VAL A 129 10.43 18.19 0.27
C VAL A 129 11.17 17.85 1.57
N LEU A 130 12.51 17.78 1.51
CA LEU A 130 13.34 17.55 2.67
C LEU A 130 13.63 18.86 3.41
N PRO A 131 13.64 18.87 4.75
CA PRO A 131 14.15 20.00 5.52
C PRO A 131 15.58 20.35 5.09
N PRO A 132 15.99 21.64 5.11
CA PRO A 132 17.32 22.05 4.62
C PRO A 132 18.48 21.31 5.29
N ALA A 133 18.37 20.96 6.58
CA ALA A 133 19.38 20.18 7.28
C ALA A 133 19.48 18.75 6.74
N ALA A 134 18.35 18.09 6.46
CA ALA A 134 18.29 16.75 5.89
C ALA A 134 18.76 16.74 4.42
N ALA A 135 18.34 17.72 3.63
CA ALA A 135 18.73 17.84 2.22
C ALA A 135 20.25 17.90 2.01
N LYS A 136 21.00 18.50 2.96
CA LYS A 136 22.47 18.59 2.91
C LYS A 136 23.19 17.25 3.08
N VAL A 137 22.57 16.30 3.77
CA VAL A 137 23.17 14.99 4.10
C VAL A 137 22.44 13.82 3.44
N TYR A 138 21.39 14.11 2.67
CA TYR A 138 20.57 13.10 2.01
C TYR A 138 21.38 12.36 0.94
N ASN A 139 21.32 11.04 0.98
CA ASN A 139 21.87 10.17 -0.05
C ASN A 139 20.73 9.60 -0.89
N GLU A 140 20.70 9.94 -2.18
CA GLU A 140 19.67 9.48 -3.13
C GLU A 140 19.61 7.95 -3.28
N ALA A 141 20.69 7.24 -2.92
CA ALA A 141 20.69 5.78 -2.85
C ALA A 141 19.72 5.22 -1.80
N PHE A 142 19.29 6.04 -0.82
CA PHE A 142 18.29 5.66 0.17
C PHE A 142 16.87 5.53 -0.41
N ARG A 143 16.59 6.16 -1.55
CA ARG A 143 15.30 6.07 -2.27
C ARG A 143 14.10 6.32 -1.36
N VAL A 144 14.19 7.32 -0.49
CA VAL A 144 13.10 7.61 0.44
C VAL A 144 11.92 8.24 -0.29
N GLU A 145 10.71 8.01 0.20
CA GLU A 145 9.50 8.69 -0.25
C GLU A 145 8.75 9.23 0.97
N LEU A 146 8.04 10.34 0.83
CA LEU A 146 7.17 10.87 1.88
C LEU A 146 5.72 10.66 1.48
N TYR A 147 4.92 10.10 2.39
CA TYR A 147 3.48 9.89 2.24
C TYR A 147 2.74 10.79 3.21
N GLU A 148 1.81 11.61 2.69
CA GLU A 148 0.95 12.53 3.45
C GLU A 148 1.68 13.42 4.48
N ARG A 149 2.98 13.68 4.25
CA ARG A 149 3.89 14.39 5.18
C ARG A 149 3.96 13.75 6.57
N ALA A 150 3.47 12.53 6.73
CA ALA A 150 3.36 11.85 8.01
C ALA A 150 4.14 10.54 8.06
N PHE A 151 4.47 9.98 6.90
CA PHE A 151 5.23 8.73 6.81
C PHE A 151 6.42 8.90 5.87
N LEU A 152 7.53 8.27 6.25
CA LEU A 152 8.72 8.10 5.45
C LEU A 152 8.78 6.63 5.01
N HIS A 153 8.74 6.39 3.72
CA HIS A 153 8.92 5.07 3.12
C HIS A 153 10.38 4.91 2.69
N SER A 154 11.03 3.81 3.05
CA SER A 154 12.35 3.45 2.52
C SER A 154 12.19 2.56 1.28
N GLY A 155 12.15 3.17 0.08
CA GLY A 155 11.87 2.48 -1.20
C GLY A 155 12.99 1.55 -1.71
N SER A 156 13.83 1.04 -0.83
CA SER A 156 14.92 0.13 -1.17
C SER A 156 14.83 -1.09 -0.26
N GLY A 157 14.11 -2.10 -0.74
CA GLY A 157 14.07 -3.44 -0.14
C GLY A 157 15.46 -4.05 0.10
N SER A 158 16.50 -3.50 -0.53
CA SER A 158 17.89 -3.90 -0.34
C SER A 158 18.53 -3.48 0.99
N PHE A 159 17.95 -2.53 1.73
CA PHE A 159 18.39 -2.22 3.11
C PHE A 159 17.98 -3.30 4.12
N TRP A 160 16.97 -4.09 3.78
CA TRP A 160 16.53 -5.26 4.54
C TRP A 160 17.28 -6.54 4.18
N LYS A 161 18.43 -6.42 3.49
CA LYS A 161 19.44 -7.48 3.48
C LYS A 161 20.08 -7.57 4.87
N ILE A 162 19.27 -7.90 5.87
CA ILE A 162 19.72 -8.63 7.05
C ILE A 162 20.47 -9.84 6.48
N GLY A 163 21.70 -10.04 6.94
CA GLY A 163 22.66 -10.97 6.33
C GLY A 163 22.02 -12.28 5.87
N ARG A 164 22.48 -12.79 4.72
CA ARG A 164 22.14 -14.12 4.21
C ARG A 164 21.95 -15.08 5.39
N ASN A 165 20.77 -15.70 5.46
CA ASN A 165 20.25 -16.68 6.43
C ASN A 165 18.97 -16.24 7.17
N PHE A 166 17.97 -15.77 6.44
CA PHE A 166 16.60 -16.20 6.74
C PHE A 166 16.35 -17.45 5.89
N GLU A 167 16.92 -18.57 6.32
CA GLU A 167 16.39 -19.87 5.93
C GLU A 167 14.94 -19.92 6.42
N TYR A 168 14.08 -20.33 5.51
CA TYR A 168 12.63 -20.29 5.66
C TYR A 168 12.18 -21.02 6.92
N PHE A 169 11.13 -20.49 7.56
CA PHE A 169 10.15 -21.22 8.38
C PHE A 169 9.38 -22.29 7.56
N ASN A 170 10.02 -22.98 6.63
CA ASN A 170 9.47 -24.05 5.79
C ASN A 170 10.50 -25.16 5.51
N SER A 171 11.37 -25.51 6.47
CA SER A 171 11.89 -26.88 6.50
C SER A 171 10.87 -27.74 7.24
N GLY A 172 9.94 -28.33 6.48
CA GLY A 172 9.02 -29.32 6.99
C GLY A 172 9.76 -30.60 7.39
N VAL A 173 10.32 -30.61 8.60
CA VAL A 173 10.78 -31.82 9.29
C VAL A 173 10.46 -31.66 10.78
N ASP A 174 9.72 -32.65 11.31
CA ASP A 174 9.39 -32.98 12.71
C ASP A 174 8.15 -32.33 13.37
N MET A 175 6.95 -32.80 13.01
CA MET A 175 6.19 -33.85 13.74
C MET A 175 4.84 -34.13 13.06
#